data_AF-Q67SR3-F1
#
_entry.id   AF-Q67SR3-F1
#
_cell.length_a   1.000
_cell.length_b   1.000
_cell.length_c   1.000
_cell.angle_alpha   90.00
_cell.angle_beta   90.00
_cell.angle_gamma   90.00
#
_symmetry.space_group_name_H-M   'P 1'
#
loop_
_entity.id
_entity.type
_entity.pdbx_description
1 polymer ?
#
loop_
_entity_poly.entity_id
_entity_poly.type
_entity_poly.pdbx_seq_one_letter_code
_entity_poly.pdbx_strand_id
1 'polypeptide(L)' 'MPSGGEHQGRDEWPVQHLLQFLRFIATVALTILIIAVLGLALGPKDAGTVTLYALVIGLNALIALLYWPVVRFVQRRGR' A
#
# COMPACT_ATOMS: atom_id res chain seq x y z
N MET A 1 36.78 -8.32 -27.09
CA MET A 1 35.93 -7.11 -27.06
C MET A 1 34.93 -7.29 -25.93
N PRO A 2 34.87 -6.43 -24.89
CA PRO A 2 33.92 -6.59 -23.80
C PRO A 2 32.57 -5.98 -24.22
N SER A 3 31.56 -6.81 -24.47
CA SER A 3 30.18 -6.34 -24.61
C SER A 3 29.58 -6.15 -23.22
N GLY A 4 29.38 -4.87 -22.84
CA GLY A 4 28.90 -4.43 -21.54
C GLY A 4 27.48 -4.91 -21.20
N GLY A 5 27.38 -6.10 -20.65
CA GLY A 5 26.16 -6.68 -20.10
C GLY A 5 25.99 -6.53 -18.58
N GLU A 6 26.88 -5.83 -17.89
CA GLU A 6 26.98 -5.90 -16.42
C GLU A 6 26.51 -4.65 -15.67
N HIS A 7 25.55 -3.88 -16.19
CA HIS A 7 25.00 -2.70 -15.49
C HIS A 7 23.50 -2.77 -15.21
N GLN A 8 22.85 -3.94 -15.34
CA GLN A 8 21.42 -4.08 -15.04
C GLN A 8 21.10 -4.67 -13.65
N GLY A 9 22.09 -5.19 -12.91
CA GLY A 9 21.83 -5.97 -11.69
C GLY A 9 22.10 -5.29 -10.35
N ARG A 10 22.62 -4.05 -10.30
CA ARG A 10 23.14 -3.47 -9.03
C ARG A 10 22.28 -2.38 -8.40
N ASP A 11 21.42 -1.70 -9.16
CA ASP A 11 20.56 -0.61 -8.66
C ASP A 11 19.07 -0.99 -8.52
N GLU A 12 18.65 -2.15 -9.06
CA GLU A 12 17.26 -2.62 -8.93
C GLU A 12 16.96 -3.20 -7.53
N TRP A 13 17.97 -3.71 -6.84
CA TRP A 13 17.81 -4.45 -5.59
C TRP A 13 17.14 -3.62 -4.45
N PRO A 14 17.55 -2.37 -4.16
CA PRO A 14 16.91 -1.61 -3.08
C PRO A 14 15.49 -1.14 -3.41
N VAL A 15 15.20 -0.86 -4.69
CA VAL A 15 13.86 -0.39 -5.12
C VAL A 15 12.85 -1.52 -5.13
N GLN A 16 13.25 -2.73 -5.52
CA GLN A 16 12.36 -3.90 -5.53
C GLN A 16 11.92 -4.32 -4.13
N HIS A 17 12.85 -4.32 -3.16
CA HIS A 17 12.54 -4.58 -1.75
C HIS A 17 11.61 -3.52 -1.16
N LEU A 18 11.85 -2.25 -1.48
CA LEU A 18 10.98 -1.15 -1.05
C LEU A 18 9.56 -1.28 -1.64
N LEU A 19 9.45 -1.62 -2.92
CA LEU A 19 8.16 -1.84 -3.58
C LEU A 19 7.43 -3.07 -3.03
N GLN A 20 8.14 -4.17 -2.75
CA GLN A 20 7.56 -5.33 -2.06
C GLN A 20 7.06 -4.97 -0.66
N PHE A 21 7.82 -4.21 0.11
CA PHE A 21 7.41 -3.73 1.42
C PHE A 21 6.17 -2.83 1.33
N LEU A 22 6.15 -1.89 0.38
CA LEU A 22 4.98 -1.05 0.12
C LEU A 22 3.75 -1.88 -0.27
N ARG A 23 3.95 -2.94 -1.07
CA ARG A 23 2.89 -3.86 -1.49
C ARG A 23 2.38 -4.70 -0.32
N PHE A 24 3.26 -5.13 0.58
CA PHE A 24 2.89 -5.81 1.82
C PHE A 24 2.02 -4.89 2.70
N ILE A 25 2.46 -3.67 2.98
CA ILE A 25 1.68 -2.67 3.74
C ILE A 25 0.32 -2.42 3.08
N ALA A 26 0.31 -2.23 1.75
CA ALA A 26 -0.94 -2.01 1.02
C ALA A 26 -1.89 -3.20 1.13
N THR A 27 -1.37 -4.44 1.11
CA THR A 27 -2.19 -5.66 1.27
C THR A 27 -2.76 -5.76 2.68
N VAL A 28 -1.96 -5.43 3.71
CA VAL A 28 -2.41 -5.40 5.11
C VAL A 28 -3.49 -4.33 5.31
N ALA A 29 -3.27 -3.13 4.78
CA ALA A 29 -4.25 -2.04 4.81
C ALA A 29 -5.57 -2.44 4.12
N LEU A 30 -5.48 -3.05 2.94
CA LEU A 30 -6.65 -3.56 2.22
C LEU A 30 -7.40 -4.62 3.04
N THR A 31 -6.69 -5.52 3.71
CA THR A 31 -7.30 -6.55 4.56
C THR A 31 -8.05 -5.92 5.73
N ILE A 32 -7.43 -4.94 6.41
CA ILE A 32 -8.06 -4.19 7.51
C ILE A 32 -9.31 -3.45 7.00
N LEU A 33 -9.23 -2.84 5.83
CA LEU A 33 -10.36 -2.16 5.20
C LEU A 33 -11.52 -3.13 4.95
N ILE A 34 -11.26 -4.32 4.39
CA ILE A 34 -12.29 -5.34 4.14
C ILE A 34 -12.95 -5.77 5.46
N ILE A 35 -12.16 -6.03 6.51
CA ILE A 35 -12.68 -6.40 7.83
C ILE A 35 -13.54 -5.26 8.41
N ALA A 36 -13.11 -4.01 8.26
CA ALA A 36 -13.87 -2.85 8.73
C ALA A 36 -15.21 -2.68 8.00
N VAL A 37 -15.22 -2.85 6.67
CA VAL A 37 -16.44 -2.80 5.86
C VAL A 37 -17.39 -3.95 6.22
N LEU A 38 -16.88 -5.17 6.38
CA LEU A 38 -17.67 -6.33 6.83
C LEU A 38 -18.24 -6.11 8.23
N GLY A 39 -17.43 -5.61 9.17
CA GLY A 39 -17.86 -5.28 10.52
C GLY A 39 -18.94 -4.21 10.55
N LEU A 40 -18.86 -3.22 9.67
CA LEU A 40 -19.90 -2.22 9.50
C LEU A 40 -21.18 -2.82 8.89
N ALA A 41 -21.06 -3.67 7.88
CA ALA A 41 -22.18 -4.30 7.18
C ALA A 41 -22.94 -5.30 8.06
N LEU A 42 -22.25 -5.98 9.00
CA LEU A 42 -22.85 -6.90 9.96
C LEU A 42 -23.67 -6.18 11.06
N GLY A 43 -23.65 -4.85 11.10
CA GLY A 43 -24.44 -4.05 12.04
C GLY A 43 -23.70 -3.85 13.36
N PRO A 44 -22.94 -2.76 13.53
CA PRO A 44 -22.35 -2.40 14.82
C PRO A 44 -23.43 -2.20 15.90
N LYS A 45 -23.16 -2.71 17.11
CA LYS A 45 -24.09 -2.63 18.24
C LYS A 45 -24.27 -1.21 18.79
N ASP A 46 -23.27 -0.35 18.63
CA ASP A 46 -23.23 0.99 19.23
C ASP A 46 -22.71 2.05 18.23
N ALA A 47 -23.16 3.29 18.38
CA ALA A 47 -22.79 4.41 17.51
C ALA A 47 -21.27 4.72 17.53
N GLY A 48 -20.60 4.46 18.66
CA GLY A 48 -19.14 4.59 18.75
C GLY A 48 -18.39 3.64 17.81
N THR A 49 -18.91 2.44 17.60
CA THR A 49 -18.33 1.43 16.71
C THR A 49 -18.51 1.80 15.23
N VAL A 50 -19.65 2.44 14.88
CA VAL A 50 -19.89 2.99 13.53
C VAL A 50 -18.83 4.04 13.19
N THR A 51 -18.60 5.00 14.08
CA THR A 51 -17.61 6.06 13.88
C THR A 51 -16.20 5.50 13.74
N LEU A 52 -15.87 4.48 14.53
CA LEU A 52 -14.59 3.74 14.44
C LEU A 52 -14.41 3.08 13.06
N TYR A 53 -15.42 2.35 12.58
CA TYR A 53 -15.37 1.74 11.24
C TYR A 53 -15.28 2.79 10.14
N ALA A 54 -16.07 3.86 10.20
CA ALA A 54 -16.02 4.95 9.23
C ALA A 54 -14.63 5.63 9.21
N LEU A 55 -14.02 5.85 10.38
CA LEU A 55 -12.68 6.41 10.50
C LEU A 55 -11.62 5.48 9.89
N VAL A 56 -11.67 4.18 10.21
CA VAL A 56 -10.75 3.17 9.66
C VAL A 56 -10.89 3.06 8.15
N ILE A 57 -12.12 3.06 7.63
CA ILE A 57 -12.40 3.04 6.19
C ILE A 57 -11.83 4.28 5.51
N GLY A 58 -12.12 5.47 6.04
CA GLY A 58 -11.62 6.73 5.50
C GLY A 58 -10.09 6.82 5.50
N LEU A 59 -9.45 6.40 6.60
CA LEU A 59 -7.99 6.41 6.72
C LEU A 59 -7.35 5.43 5.73
N ASN A 60 -7.89 4.22 5.57
CA ASN A 60 -7.39 3.24 4.61
C ASN A 60 -7.59 3.70 3.16
N ALA A 61 -8.72 4.33 2.83
CA ALA A 61 -8.95 4.92 1.52
C ALA A 61 -7.93 6.03 1.23
N LEU A 62 -7.61 6.88 2.21
CA LEU A 62 -6.59 7.91 2.09
C LEU A 62 -5.20 7.31 1.84
N ILE A 63 -4.82 6.27 2.58
CA ILE A 63 -3.55 5.54 2.37
C ILE A 63 -3.49 4.94 0.96
N ALA A 64 -4.58 4.34 0.49
CA ALA A 64 -4.66 3.78 -0.85
C ALA A 64 -4.55 4.85 -1.95
N LEU A 65 -5.17 6.02 -1.77
CA LEU A 65 -5.04 7.16 -2.69
C LEU A 65 -3.59 7.69 -2.73
N LEU A 66 -2.91 7.70 -1.59
CA LEU A 66 -1.51 8.14 -1.47
C LEU A 66 -0.51 7.09 -1.99
N TYR A 67 -0.88 5.81 -2.04
CA TYR A 67 -0.03 4.74 -2.56
C TYR A 67 0.39 4.98 -4.02
N TRP A 68 -0.56 5.33 -4.89
CA TRP A 68 -0.30 5.55 -6.32
C TRP A 68 0.77 6.62 -6.62
N PRO A 69 0.66 7.87 -6.11
CA PRO A 69 1.69 8.89 -6.34
C PRO A 69 3.04 8.52 -5.71
N VAL A 70 3.06 7.85 -4.55
CA VAL A 70 4.29 7.40 -3.90
C VAL A 70 5.01 6.35 -4.75
N VAL A 71 4.30 5.33 -5.23
CA VAL A 71 4.87 4.32 -6.13
C VAL A 71 5.39 4.97 -7.41
N ARG A 72 4.61 5.88 -8.00
CA ARG A 72 5.03 6.61 -9.21
C ARG A 72 6.27 7.46 -8.97
N PHE A 73 6.40 8.10 -7.81
CA PHE A 73 7.56 8.89 -7.43
C PHE A 73 8.81 8.02 -7.25
N VAL A 74 8.68 6.88 -6.55
CA VAL A 74 9.77 5.91 -6.35
C VAL A 74 10.23 5.34 -7.69
N GLN A 75 9.32 4.96 -8.58
CA GLN A 75 9.65 4.47 -9.92
C GLN A 75 10.37 5.50 -10.79
N ARG A 76 10.08 6.80 -10.61
CA ARG A 76 10.76 7.89 -11.34
C ARG A 76 12.17 8.17 -10.82
N ARG A 77 12.45 7.94 -9.54
CA ARG A 77 13.78 8.11 -8.95
C ARG A 77 14.69 6.89 -9.10
N GLY A 78 14.14 5.72 -9.40
CA GLY A 78 14.89 4.49 -9.67
C GLY A 78 15.27 4.27 -11.15
N ARG A 79 15.08 5.27 -12.01
CA ARG A 79 15.62 5.35 -13.38
C ARG A 79 16.74 6.36 -13.42
#